data_AF-A0A067LES0-F1
#
_entry.id   AF-A0A067LES0-F1
#
_cell.length_a   1.000
_cell.length_b   1.000
_cell.length_c   1.000
_cell.angle_alpha   90.00
_cell.angle_beta   90.00
_cell.angle_gamma   90.00
#
_symmetry.space_group_name_H-M   'P 1'
#
loop_
_entity.id
_entity.type
_entity.pdbx_description
1 polymer ?
#
loop_
_entity_poly.entity_id
_entity_poly.type
_entity_poly.pdbx_seq_one_letter_code
_entity_poly.pdbx_strand_id
1 'polypeptide(L)'
;MKHSRLVEENGCLPNSCSYNVIIQGYLWYNDSSMVTQLIDEMVSTGFSVDATTVELAINLVMNKPDDPLVQKLLSCSEHSLDVT
;
A
#
# COMPACT_ATOMS: atom_id res chain seq x y z
N MET A 1 -7.49 -37.84 10.45
CA MET A 1 -6.66 -36.80 9.80
C MET A 1 -7.09 -36.69 8.36
N LYS A 2 -7.75 -35.59 7.97
CA LYS A 2 -8.07 -35.32 6.56
C LYS A 2 -7.17 -34.18 6.12
N HIS A 3 -6.22 -34.50 5.24
CA HIS A 3 -5.43 -33.50 4.52
C HIS A 3 -6.36 -32.77 3.56
N SER A 4 -6.90 -31.63 3.98
CA SER A 4 -7.50 -30.67 3.05
C SER A 4 -6.35 -29.95 2.34
N ARG A 5 -5.99 -30.43 1.15
CA ARG A 5 -5.29 -29.61 0.16
C ARG A 5 -6.25 -28.51 -0.28
N LEU A 6 -6.19 -27.36 0.39
CA LEU A 6 -6.71 -26.12 -0.16
C LEU A 6 -5.68 -25.64 -1.19
N VAL A 7 -5.79 -26.16 -2.41
CA VAL A 7 -5.53 -25.29 -3.57
C VAL A 7 -6.90 -24.73 -3.89
N GLU A 8 -7.19 -23.60 -3.28
CA GLU A 8 -8.21 -22.71 -3.80
C GLU A 8 -7.63 -22.12 -5.09
N GLU A 9 -8.47 -22.05 -6.11
CA GLU A 9 -8.18 -21.40 -7.39
C GLU A 9 -8.00 -19.87 -7.24
N ASN A 10 -8.07 -19.36 -6.01
CA ASN A 10 -7.74 -18.02 -5.59
C ASN A 10 -6.32 -18.05 -5.00
N GLY A 11 -5.34 -17.44 -5.69
CA GLY A 11 -3.99 -17.32 -5.18
C GLY A 11 -3.96 -16.77 -3.74
N CYS A 12 -2.91 -17.10 -2.98
CA CYS A 12 -2.71 -16.56 -1.64
C CYS A 12 -2.96 -15.04 -1.64
N LEU A 13 -3.93 -14.59 -0.86
CA LEU A 13 -4.20 -13.16 -0.72
C LEU A 13 -2.98 -12.47 -0.10
N PRO A 14 -2.53 -11.33 -0.65
CA PRO A 14 -1.46 -10.56 -0.05
C PRO A 14 -1.85 -10.13 1.36
N ASN A 15 -0.90 -10.18 2.30
CA ASN A 15 -1.05 -9.57 3.61
C ASN A 15 -0.42 -8.17 3.62
N SER A 16 -0.55 -7.45 4.74
CA SER A 16 0.05 -6.11 4.89
C SER A 16 1.55 -6.07 4.53
N CYS A 17 2.35 -7.07 4.92
CA CYS A 17 3.77 -7.14 4.57
C CYS A 17 3.97 -7.29 3.06
N SER A 18 3.21 -8.17 2.42
CA SER A 18 3.27 -8.37 0.96
C SER A 18 2.94 -7.08 0.19
N TYR A 19 1.88 -6.35 0.60
CA TYR A 19 1.55 -5.06 -0.02
C TYR A 19 2.67 -4.04 0.13
N ASN A 20 3.19 -3.84 1.34
CA ASN A 20 4.26 -2.86 1.58
C ASN A 20 5.50 -3.16 0.72
N VAL A 21 5.93 -4.42 0.62
CA VAL A 21 7.08 -4.80 -0.21
C VAL A 21 6.83 -4.48 -1.69
N ILE A 22 5.65 -4.81 -2.22
CA ILE A 22 5.32 -4.55 -3.63
C ILE A 22 5.24 -3.04 -3.89
N ILE A 23 4.60 -2.28 -3.00
CA ILE A 23 4.49 -0.82 -3.09
C ILE A 23 5.88 -0.18 -3.08
N GLN A 24 6.77 -0.59 -2.17
CA GLN A 24 8.14 -0.10 -2.12
C GLN A 24 8.91 -0.35 -3.43
N GLY A 25 8.69 -1.51 -4.06
CA GLY A 25 9.22 -1.79 -5.40
C GLY A 25 8.78 -0.75 -6.43
N TYR A 26 7.48 -0.48 -6.52
CA TYR A 26 6.97 0.53 -7.47
C TYR A 26 7.37 1.97 -7.12
N LEU A 27 7.56 2.28 -5.83
CA LEU A 27 8.12 3.55 -5.38
C LEU A 27 9.54 3.75 -5.93
N TRP A 28 10.39 2.72 -5.93
CA TRP A 28 11.72 2.79 -6.53
C TRP A 28 11.71 2.97 -8.05
N TYR A 29 10.70 2.45 -8.73
CA TYR A 29 10.51 2.64 -10.18
C TYR A 29 9.74 3.92 -10.52
N ASN A 30 9.39 4.74 -9.53
CA ASN A 30 8.60 5.97 -9.68
C ASN A 30 7.26 5.74 -10.43
N ASP A 31 6.66 4.55 -10.31
CA ASP A 31 5.37 4.21 -10.92
C ASP A 31 4.22 4.57 -9.97
N SER A 32 3.83 5.85 -10.02
CA SER A 32 2.81 6.39 -9.14
C SER A 32 1.41 5.81 -9.36
N SER A 33 1.12 5.37 -10.58
CA SER A 33 -0.16 4.74 -10.93
C SER A 33 -0.33 3.40 -10.20
N MET A 34 0.70 2.55 -10.24
CA MET A 34 0.66 1.26 -9.55
C MET A 34 0.67 1.41 -8.03
N VAL A 35 1.45 2.34 -7.49
CA VAL A 35 1.44 2.66 -6.05
C VAL A 35 0.04 3.09 -5.60
N THR A 36 -0.63 3.96 -6.38
CA THR A 36 -1.98 4.44 -6.09
C THR A 36 -3.00 3.29 -6.01
N GLN A 37 -2.96 2.39 -6.99
CA GLN A 37 -3.87 1.24 -7.07
C GLN A 37 -3.66 0.26 -5.91
N LEU A 38 -2.40 -0.04 -5.60
CA LEU A 38 -2.06 -0.97 -4.51
C LEU A 38 -2.42 -0.39 -3.14
N ILE A 39 -2.27 0.93 -2.93
CA ILE A 39 -2.73 1.58 -1.69
C ILE A 39 -4.25 1.50 -1.56
N ASP A 40 -5.02 1.71 -2.64
CA ASP A 40 -6.48 1.54 -2.60
C ASP A 40 -6.87 0.12 -2.23
N GLU A 41 -6.25 -0.86 -2.88
CA GLU A 41 -6.51 -2.27 -2.63
C GLU A 41 -6.19 -2.63 -1.18
N MET A 42 -5.02 -2.21 -0.69
CA MET A 42 -4.57 -2.44 0.68
C MET A 42 -5.52 -1.81 1.73
N VAL A 43 -5.99 -0.58 1.50
CA VAL A 43 -6.96 0.07 2.40
C VAL A 43 -8.33 -0.62 2.32
N SER A 44 -8.77 -1.01 1.12
CA SER A 44 -10.05 -1.71 0.92
C SER A 44 -10.09 -3.09 1.58
N THR A 45 -8.91 -3.71 1.76
CA THR A 45 -8.73 -4.99 2.46
C THR A 45 -8.50 -4.82 3.97
N GLY A 46 -8.49 -3.58 4.47
CA GLY A 46 -8.36 -3.27 5.90
C GLY A 46 -6.91 -3.22 6.41
N PHE A 47 -5.93 -3.16 5.52
CA PHE A 47 -4.52 -3.01 5.89
C PHE A 47 -4.07 -1.55 5.81
N SER A 48 -3.06 -1.20 6.59
CA SER A 48 -2.43 0.12 6.60
C SER A 48 -1.03 0.08 5.99
N VAL A 49 -0.69 1.11 5.23
CA VAL A 49 0.68 1.35 4.75
C VAL A 49 1.61 1.54 5.94
N ASP A 50 2.79 0.92 5.92
CA ASP A 50 3.77 1.06 7.00
C ASP A 50 4.58 2.36 6.90
N ALA A 51 5.20 2.75 8.01
CA ALA A 51 5.93 4.02 8.11
C ALA A 51 7.08 4.14 7.08
N THR A 52 7.80 3.05 6.83
CA THR A 52 8.90 3.00 5.85
C THR A 52 8.38 3.27 4.44
N THR A 53 7.23 2.70 4.09
CA THR A 53 6.59 2.87 2.79
C THR A 53 6.08 4.30 2.63
N VAL A 54 5.54 4.91 3.69
CA VAL A 54 5.16 6.33 3.69
C VAL A 54 6.37 7.24 3.48
N GLU A 55 7.49 6.99 4.16
CA GLU A 55 8.73 7.77 4.00
C GLU A 55 9.24 7.72 2.55
N LEU A 56 9.27 6.54 1.94
CA LEU A 56 9.64 6.37 0.54
C LEU A 56 8.69 7.10 -0.41
N ALA A 57 7.38 7.08 -0.10
CA ALA A 57 6.39 7.77 -0.91
C ALA A 57 6.53 9.29 -0.81
N ILE A 58 6.85 9.85 0.35
CA ILE A 58 7.19 11.27 0.52
C ILE A 58 8.40 11.64 -0.33
N ASN A 59 9.46 10.83 -0.33
CA ASN A 59 10.64 11.09 -1.16
C ASN A 59 10.31 11.13 -2.66
N LEU A 60 9.43 10.25 -3.13
CA LEU A 60 8.95 10.25 -4.52
C LEU A 60 8.20 11.56 -4.84
N VAL A 61 7.29 11.97 -3.95
CA VAL A 61 6.50 13.20 -4.07
C VAL A 61 7.35 14.46 -4.07
N MET A 62 8.41 14.52 -3.26
CA MET A 62 9.32 15.67 -3.25
C MET A 62 10.03 15.88 -4.60
N ASN A 63 10.14 14.81 -5.40
CA ASN A 63 10.67 14.89 -6.77
C ASN A 63 9.56 15.18 -7.82
N LYS A 64 8.28 15.03 -7.46
CA LYS A 64 7.11 15.19 -8.33
C LYS A 64 5.92 15.77 -7.53
N PRO A 65 5.92 17.07 -7.20
CA PRO A 65 4.92 17.66 -6.32
C PRO A 65 3.49 17.67 -6.90
N ASP A 66 3.36 17.58 -8.23
CA ASP A 66 2.06 17.53 -8.93
C ASP A 66 1.51 16.11 -9.09
N ASP A 67 2.18 15.10 -8.54
CA ASP A 67 1.78 13.69 -8.71
C ASP A 67 0.49 13.37 -7.90
N PRO A 68 -0.49 12.66 -8.47
CA PRO A 68 -1.71 12.27 -7.76
C PRO A 68 -1.47 11.52 -6.44
N LEU A 69 -0.31 10.88 -6.26
CA LEU A 69 0.08 10.24 -5.01
C LEU A 69 0.09 11.18 -3.81
N VAL A 70 0.42 12.46 -4.00
CA VAL A 70 0.48 13.44 -2.89
C VAL A 70 -0.84 13.50 -2.14
N GLN A 71 -1.93 13.67 -2.89
CA GLN A 71 -3.27 13.80 -2.33
C GLN A 71 -3.72 12.54 -1.62
N LYS A 72 -3.26 11.39 -2.10
CA LYS A 72 -3.60 10.09 -1.53
C LYS A 72 -2.89 9.83 -0.21
N LEU A 73 -1.60 10.12 -0.13
CA LEU A 73 -0.85 10.00 1.12
C LEU A 73 -1.40 10.93 2.20
N LEU A 74 -1.84 12.14 1.82
CA LEU A 74 -2.53 13.05 2.72
C LEU A 74 -3.85 12.45 3.24
N SER A 75 -4.62 11.75 2.39
CA SER A 75 -5.84 11.08 2.86
C SER A 75 -5.61 9.89 3.80
N CYS A 76 -4.43 9.25 3.72
CA CYS A 76 -4.07 8.12 4.59
C CYS A 76 -3.60 8.54 5.99
N SER A 77 -3.24 9.81 6.22
CA SER A 77 -2.74 10.29 7.53
C SER A 77 -3.85 10.80 8.47
N GLU A 78 -5.03 11.15 7.95
CA GLU A 78 -6.12 11.73 8.76
C GLU A 78 -6.93 10.69 9.57
N HIS A 79 -6.79 9.40 9.31
CA HIS A 79 -7.49 8.34 10.07
C HIS A 79 -6.80 7.91 11.38
N SER A 80 -5.68 8.54 11.76
CA SER A 80 -4.96 8.19 13.00
C SER A 80 -5.19 9.16 14.18
N LEU A 81 -6.00 10.21 14.04
CA LEU A 81 -6.18 11.22 15.10
C LEU A 81 -7.56 11.24 15.78
N ASP A 82 -8.48 10.32 15.45
CA ASP A 82 -9.75 10.17 16.21
C ASP A 82 -9.66 9.07 17.27
N VAL A 83 -8.71 9.22 18.19
CA VAL A 83 -8.81 8.68 19.56
C VAL A 83 -8.20 9.73 20.48
N THR A 84 -8.99 10.70 20.91
CA THR A 84 -8.75 11.44 22.16
C THR A 84 -10.07 11.65 22.89
#